data_AF-A0A445BMX7-F1
#
_entry.id   AF-A0A445BMX7-F1
#
_cell.length_a   1.000
_cell.length_b   1.000
_cell.length_c   1.000
_cell.angle_alpha   90.00
_cell.angle_beta   90.00
_cell.angle_gamma   90.00
#
_symmetry.space_group_name_H-M   'P 1'
#
loop_
_entity.id
_entity.type
_entity.pdbx_description
1 polymer ?
#
loop_
_entity_poly.entity_id
_entity_poly.type
_entity_poly.pdbx_seq_one_letter_code
_entity_poly.pdbx_strand_id
1 'polypeptide(L)'
;MPADEEISENKVLNRGRESMAWRGNLSKNIRELRFLMCQSSPARTFVEKNYKELKTLNPKLPILIRECSGAEPQLWARFDFGVEKGIKLEGLSEAQISKALEDLVKAGEILKA
;
A
#
# COMPACT_ATOMS: atom_id res chain seq x y z
N MET A 1 5.58 35.00 -25.31
CA MET A 1 4.76 33.78 -25.42
C MET A 1 5.24 32.81 -24.32
N PRO A 2 4.63 32.81 -23.12
CA PRO A 2 5.02 31.92 -22.03
C PRO A 2 3.82 31.09 -21.56
N ALA A 3 3.49 29.99 -22.26
CA ALA A 3 2.35 29.13 -21.91
C ALA A 3 2.72 27.64 -21.74
N ASP A 4 3.96 27.24 -22.05
CA ASP A 4 4.38 25.84 -22.03
C ASP A 4 5.04 25.38 -20.72
N GLU A 5 5.49 26.31 -19.87
CA GLU A 5 6.23 25.97 -18.64
C GLU A 5 5.29 25.66 -17.45
N GLU A 6 4.14 26.35 -17.37
CA GLU A 6 3.12 26.23 -16.30
C GLU A 6 2.39 24.88 -16.31
N ILE A 7 2.33 24.21 -17.46
CA ILE A 7 1.68 22.89 -17.61
C ILE A 7 2.54 21.79 -16.96
N SER A 8 3.86 22.00 -16.88
CA SER A 8 4.79 21.02 -16.31
C SER A 8 4.76 21.00 -14.78
N GLU A 9 4.72 22.16 -14.13
CA GLU A 9 4.66 22.29 -12.67
C GLU A 9 3.33 21.77 -12.10
N ASN A 10 2.21 22.04 -12.77
CA ASN A 10 0.91 21.51 -12.36
C ASN A 10 0.83 19.97 -12.49
N LYS A 11 1.59 19.36 -13.40
CA LYS A 11 1.70 17.89 -13.52
C LYS A 11 2.55 17.28 -12.41
N VAL A 12 3.58 18.00 -11.95
CA VAL A 12 4.43 17.59 -10.82
C VAL A 12 3.70 17.78 -9.48
N LEU A 13 2.96 18.87 -9.29
CA LEU A 13 2.15 19.11 -8.08
C LEU A 13 0.99 18.11 -7.96
N ASN A 14 0.32 17.74 -9.05
CA ASN A 14 -0.76 16.76 -9.00
C ASN A 14 -0.25 15.33 -8.70
N ARG A 15 0.95 14.98 -9.16
CA ARG A 15 1.63 13.71 -8.81
C ARG A 15 1.89 13.54 -7.31
N GLY A 16 2.08 14.64 -6.58
CA GLY A 16 2.28 14.64 -5.13
C GLY A 16 0.99 14.45 -4.32
N ARG A 17 -0.18 14.81 -4.87
CA ARG A 17 -1.48 14.66 -4.20
C ARG A 17 -2.08 13.26 -4.39
N GLU A 18 -1.83 12.62 -5.53
CA GLU A 18 -2.29 11.26 -5.80
C GLU A 18 -1.60 10.21 -4.92
N SER A 19 -0.33 10.45 -4.57
CA SER A 19 0.52 9.53 -3.81
C SER A 19 0.15 9.40 -2.31
N MET A 20 -0.75 10.24 -1.80
CA MET A 20 -1.31 10.16 -0.44
C MET A 20 -2.80 9.78 -0.42
N ALA A 21 -3.53 9.98 -1.51
CA ALA A 21 -4.98 9.77 -1.57
C ALA A 21 -5.37 8.28 -1.49
N TRP A 22 -4.55 7.38 -2.04
CA TRP A 22 -4.83 5.94 -2.02
C TRP A 22 -4.80 5.33 -0.61
N ARG A 23 -4.03 5.92 0.31
CA ARG A 23 -3.91 5.46 1.71
C ARG A 23 -5.25 5.54 2.45
N GLY A 24 -6.08 6.54 2.15
CA GLY A 24 -7.42 6.68 2.71
C GLY A 24 -8.48 5.77 2.06
N ASN A 25 -8.24 5.28 0.85
CA ASN A 25 -9.15 4.36 0.16
C ASN A 25 -8.94 2.88 0.53
N LEU A 26 -7.89 2.56 1.30
CA LEU A 26 -7.62 1.20 1.77
C LEU A 26 -8.84 0.56 2.47
N SER A 27 -9.48 1.26 3.41
CA SER A 27 -10.65 0.76 4.14
C SER A 27 -11.91 0.58 3.28
N LYS A 28 -11.97 1.22 2.10
CA LYS A 28 -13.12 1.09 1.20
C LYS A 28 -13.02 -0.17 0.35
N ASN A 29 -11.81 -0.59 0.01
CA ASN A 29 -11.58 -1.60 -1.02
C ASN A 29 -10.99 -2.90 -0.43
N ILE A 30 -10.29 -2.81 0.70
CA ILE A 30 -9.65 -3.95 1.37
C ILE A 30 -10.35 -4.18 2.71
N ARG A 31 -10.63 -5.45 3.01
CA ARG A 31 -11.31 -5.88 4.24
C ARG A 31 -10.33 -6.34 5.30
N GLU A 32 -9.22 -6.95 4.90
CA GLU A 32 -8.12 -7.34 5.80
C GLU A 32 -6.80 -7.20 5.07
N LEU A 33 -5.79 -6.69 5.76
CA LEU A 33 -4.43 -6.62 5.26
C LEU A 33 -3.51 -7.42 6.20
N ARG A 34 -2.65 -8.26 5.66
CA ARG A 34 -1.77 -9.12 6.43
C ARG A 34 -0.35 -9.06 5.88
N PHE A 35 0.58 -8.60 6.72
CA PHE A 35 2.01 -8.63 6.44
C PHE A 35 2.62 -9.88 7.08
N LEU A 36 3.24 -10.73 6.27
CA LEU A 36 4.17 -11.77 6.71
C LEU A 36 5.57 -11.27 6.40
N MET A 37 6.48 -11.25 7.36
CA MET A 37 7.80 -10.69 7.15
C MET A 37 8.82 -11.23 8.14
N CYS A 38 10.09 -11.19 7.76
CA CYS A 38 11.20 -11.52 8.64
C CYS A 38 11.75 -10.26 9.33
N GLN A 39 12.21 -10.39 10.58
CA GLN A 39 12.73 -9.29 11.40
C GLN A 39 13.89 -8.51 10.78
N SER A 40 14.66 -9.15 9.90
CA SER A 40 15.82 -8.56 9.20
C SER A 40 15.48 -7.92 7.85
N SER A 41 14.22 -7.95 7.43
CA SER A 41 13.83 -7.47 6.10
C SER A 41 13.56 -5.95 6.07
N PRO A 42 13.85 -5.25 4.96
CA PRO A 42 13.56 -3.82 4.79
C PRO A 42 12.06 -3.49 4.89
N ALA A 43 11.20 -4.50 4.71
CA ALA A 43 9.77 -4.36 4.91
C ALA A 43 9.42 -3.93 6.34
N ARG A 44 10.23 -4.28 7.36
CA ARG A 44 9.98 -3.92 8.77
C ARG A 44 9.97 -2.42 8.96
N THR A 45 11.00 -1.75 8.45
CA THR A 45 11.13 -0.29 8.52
C THR A 45 9.98 0.40 7.79
N PHE A 46 9.54 -0.16 6.66
CA PHE A 46 8.34 0.33 5.98
C PHE A 46 7.09 0.23 6.86
N VAL A 47 6.84 -0.92 7.49
CA VAL A 47 5.67 -1.11 8.36
C VAL A 47 5.76 -0.20 9.58
N GLU A 48 6.90 -0.10 10.27
CA GLU A 48 7.07 0.77 11.44
C GLU A 48 6.78 2.25 11.12
N LYS A 49 7.26 2.76 9.99
CA LYS A 49 7.02 4.16 9.57
C LYS A 49 5.58 4.41 9.13
N ASN A 50 4.99 3.51 8.35
CA ASN A 50 3.71 3.75 7.67
C ASN A 50 2.49 3.23 8.45
N TYR A 51 2.65 2.26 9.35
CA TYR A 51 1.54 1.60 10.05
C TYR A 51 0.70 2.58 10.88
N LYS A 52 1.35 3.53 11.56
CA LYS A 52 0.64 4.53 12.38
C LYS A 52 -0.29 5.37 11.52
N GLU A 53 0.20 5.86 10.38
CA GLU A 53 -0.59 6.64 9.43
C GLU A 53 -1.73 5.81 8.83
N LEU A 54 -1.43 4.60 8.33
CA LEU A 54 -2.42 3.71 7.73
C LEU A 54 -3.56 3.37 8.70
N LYS A 55 -3.24 3.14 9.98
CA LYS A 55 -4.23 2.85 11.03
C LYS A 55 -5.02 4.08 11.44
N THR A 56 -4.40 5.26 11.49
CA THR A 56 -5.10 6.52 11.77
C THR A 56 -6.10 6.87 10.66
N LEU A 57 -5.72 6.67 9.40
CA LEU A 57 -6.59 6.90 8.25
C LEU A 57 -7.69 5.84 8.13
N ASN A 58 -7.43 4.61 8.59
CA ASN A 58 -8.33 3.47 8.41
C ASN A 58 -8.55 2.71 9.73
N PRO A 59 -9.28 3.29 10.72
CA PRO A 59 -9.47 2.67 12.02
C PRO A 59 -10.27 1.36 11.98
N LYS A 60 -11.05 1.13 10.91
CA LYS A 60 -11.86 -0.07 10.71
C LYS A 60 -11.14 -1.19 9.96
N LEU A 61 -9.95 -0.93 9.41
CA LEU A 61 -9.20 -1.93 8.65
C LEU A 61 -8.34 -2.77 9.60
N PRO A 62 -8.60 -4.09 9.72
CA PRO A 62 -7.69 -4.98 10.43
C PRO A 62 -6.39 -5.15 9.63
N ILE A 63 -5.30 -4.60 10.17
CA ILE A 63 -3.94 -4.78 9.68
C ILE A 63 -3.23 -5.78 10.61
N LEU A 64 -3.00 -6.99 10.12
CA LEU A 64 -2.31 -8.07 10.83
C LEU A 64 -0.83 -8.09 10.45
N ILE A 65 0.05 -8.00 11.42
CA ILE A 65 1.49 -8.13 11.20
C ILE A 65 1.94 -9.44 11.84
N ARG A 66 2.54 -10.32 11.04
CA ARG A 66 3.07 -11.62 11.44
C ARG A 66 4.56 -11.63 11.14
N GLU A 67 5.36 -11.53 12.19
CA GLU A 67 6.79 -11.68 12.10
C GLU A 67 7.16 -13.17 12.19
N CYS A 68 7.91 -13.68 11.22
CA CYS A 68 8.38 -15.06 11.23
C CYS A 68 9.85 -15.10 10.79
N SER A 69 10.69 -15.82 11.55
CA SER A 69 12.10 -16.00 11.24
C SER A 69 12.26 -17.03 10.11
N GLY A 70 12.90 -16.64 9.01
CA GLY A 70 13.15 -17.52 7.86
C GLY A 70 11.99 -17.64 6.86
N ALA A 71 10.91 -16.89 7.04
CA ALA A 71 9.82 -16.82 6.06
C ALA A 71 10.08 -15.74 5.00
N GLU A 72 9.71 -16.04 3.75
CA GLU A 72 9.67 -15.04 2.67
C GLU A 72 8.72 -13.91 3.06
N PRO A 73 9.13 -12.63 2.92
CA PRO A 73 8.24 -11.53 3.20
C PRO A 73 7.11 -11.51 2.17
N GLN A 74 5.87 -11.49 2.62
CA GLN A 74 4.66 -11.52 1.80
C GLN A 74 3.63 -10.54 2.33
N LEU A 75 2.89 -9.92 1.40
CA LEU A 75 1.76 -9.07 1.68
C LEU A 75 0.50 -9.73 1.16
N TRP A 76 -0.46 -9.93 2.04
CA TRP A 76 -1.76 -10.48 1.72
C TRP A 76 -2.83 -9.41 1.92
N ALA A 77 -3.70 -9.25 0.94
CA ALA A 77 -4.87 -8.40 1.04
C ALA A 77 -6.12 -9.22 0.72
N ARG A 78 -7.11 -9.15 1.61
CA ARG A 78 -8.43 -9.75 1.43
C ARG A 78 -9.41 -8.67 1.01
N PHE A 79 -10.10 -8.91 -0.09
CA PHE A 79 -11.12 -8.06 -0.66
C PHE A 79 -12.52 -8.58 -0.32
N ASP A 80 -13.54 -7.88 -0.82
CA ASP A 80 -14.92 -8.35 -0.76
C ASP A 80 -15.09 -9.67 -1.55
N PHE A 81 -16.17 -10.39 -1.26
CA PHE A 81 -16.47 -11.71 -1.83
C PHE A 81 -15.45 -12.83 -1.55
N GLY A 82 -14.54 -12.63 -0.59
CA GLY A 82 -13.59 -13.66 -0.17
C GLY A 82 -12.37 -13.80 -1.10
N VAL A 83 -12.15 -12.84 -1.99
CA VAL A 83 -10.96 -12.82 -2.86
C VAL A 83 -9.75 -12.41 -2.03
N GLU A 84 -8.69 -13.21 -2.06
CA GLU A 84 -7.41 -12.92 -1.40
C GLU A 84 -6.30 -12.80 -2.44
N LYS A 85 -5.45 -11.78 -2.31
CA LYS A 85 -4.29 -11.56 -3.17
C LYS A 85 -3.03 -11.49 -2.33
N GLY A 86 -2.09 -12.40 -2.61
CA GLY A 86 -0.76 -12.43 -2.03
C GLY A 86 0.28 -11.85 -2.99
N ILE A 87 1.16 -11.00 -2.50
CA ILE A 87 2.32 -10.46 -3.21
C ILE A 87 3.56 -10.82 -2.41
N LYS A 88 4.54 -11.45 -3.06
CA LYS A 88 5.87 -11.66 -2.46
C LYS A 88 6.62 -10.33 -2.44
N LEU A 89 7.13 -9.96 -1.28
CA LEU A 89 7.93 -8.76 -1.04
C LEU A 89 9.43 -9.04 -1.04
N GLU A 90 9.86 -10.21 -1.52
CA GLU A 90 11.26 -10.60 -1.55
C GLU A 90 12.05 -9.67 -2.48
N GLY A 91 13.16 -9.13 -1.97
CA GLY A 91 14.02 -8.21 -2.72
C GLY A 91 13.41 -6.83 -3.02
N LEU A 92 12.20 -6.53 -2.52
CA LEU A 92 11.57 -5.24 -2.76
C LEU A 92 12.06 -4.17 -1.77
N SER A 93 12.30 -2.97 -2.30
CA SER A 93 12.59 -1.76 -1.52
C SER A 93 11.32 -1.14 -0.91
N GLU A 94 11.45 -0.25 0.08
CA GLU A 94 10.32 0.46 0.69
C GLU A 94 9.40 1.15 -0.34
N ALA A 95 9.99 1.73 -1.40
CA ALA A 95 9.25 2.38 -2.48
C ALA A 95 8.44 1.39 -3.32
N GLN A 96 8.98 0.19 -3.57
CA GLN A 96 8.26 -0.86 -4.31
C GLN A 96 7.14 -1.47 -3.46
N ILE A 97 7.34 -1.62 -2.14
CA ILE A 97 6.29 -2.07 -1.23
C ILE A 97 5.12 -1.06 -1.22
N SER A 98 5.45 0.24 -1.21
CA SER A 98 4.44 1.31 -1.31
C SER A 98 3.63 1.18 -2.60
N LYS A 99 4.31 0.97 -3.73
CA LYS A 99 3.67 0.80 -5.04
C LYS A 99 2.82 -0.48 -5.11
N ALA A 100 3.30 -1.59 -4.56
CA ALA A 100 2.54 -2.83 -4.49
C ALA A 100 1.25 -2.66 -3.65
N LEU A 101 1.32 -1.88 -2.56
CA LEU A 101 0.14 -1.56 -1.75
C LEU A 101 -0.85 -0.67 -2.52
N GLU A 102 -0.37 0.30 -3.29
CA GLU A 102 -1.20 1.11 -4.18
C GLU A 102 -1.90 0.24 -5.26
N ASP A 103 -1.16 -0.67 -5.88
CA ASP A 103 -1.70 -1.60 -6.89
C ASP A 103 -2.75 -2.55 -6.29
N LEU A 104 -2.60 -2.95 -5.02
CA LEU A 104 -3.62 -3.71 -4.29
C LEU A 104 -4.89 -2.88 -4.07
N VAL A 105 -4.76 -1.59 -3.74
CA VAL A 105 -5.93 -0.71 -3.58
C VAL A 105 -6.68 -0.55 -4.91
N LYS A 106 -5.97 -0.33 -6.01
CA LYS A 106 -6.55 -0.25 -7.36
C LYS A 106 -7.21 -1.56 -7.77
N ALA A 107 -6.58 -2.69 -7.47
CA ALA A 107 -7.18 -4.01 -7.70
C ALA A 107 -8.49 -4.17 -6.91
N GLY A 108 -8.54 -3.67 -5.68
CA GLY A 108 -9.75 -3.68 -4.88
C GLY A 108 -10.87 -2.78 -5.43
N GLU A 109 -10.53 -1.66 -6.08
CA GLU A 109 -11.53 -0.83 -6.78
C GLU A 109 -12.18 -1.58 -7.93
N ILE A 110 -11.39 -2.33 -8.70
CA ILE A 110 -11.88 -3.14 -9.83
C ILE A 110 -12.73 -4.32 -9.32
N LEU A 111 -12.31 -4.99 -8.25
CA LEU A 111 -13.02 -6.14 -7.68
C LEU A 111 -14.34 -5.79 -6.99
N LYS A 112 -14.57 -4.50 -6.73
CA LYS A 112 -15.81 -3.98 -6.14
C LYS A 112 -16.84 -3.56 -7.19
N ALA A 113 -16.45 -3.48 -8.47
CA ALA A 113 -17.30 -3.13 -9.60
C ALA A 113 -18.19 -4.30 -10.06
#